data_AF-A0A938K3S0-F1
#
_entry.id   AF-A0A938K3S0-F1
#
_cell.length_a   1.000
_cell.length_b   1.000
_cell.length_c   1.000
_cell.angle_alpha   90.00
_cell.angle_beta   90.00
_cell.angle_gamma   90.00
#
_symmetry.space_group_name_H-M   'P 1'
#
loop_
_entity.id
_entity.type
_entity.pdbx_description
1 polymer ?
#
loop_
_entity_poly.entity_id
_entity_poly.type
_entity_poly.pdbx_seq_one_letter_code
_entity_poly.pdbx_strand_id
1 'polypeptide(L)'
;MEVTTVADDLVVLHRGSDVHRFDDLAPDSSHTFHGIETRTLARPDGELLCRFATVNDVHFGEIVCGRMDDSPLGPIISRDDHQSRHPEMMNEEACREIASIDPYAVLVKGDLTAFGTDAEFAAFESCYRGTFGDRLHVVRGNHDSYLDQGVYDDDLWIEMPGVCVALMDTAIPTETTGAFDHDQMQWLADHATSTALPVIVMGHHQQWVSGKRSDDYFGLHPDSSDALDRVVAAHSNILGYTAGHTHRHRVRAMPCGAPTIEIGTIKDFPGTWAEYRVYEGGVMQVVHRVSSPEALDWSERCRGLYADFGVDYQTYAMGSLDERCFVFPHRGER
;
A
#
# COMPACT_ATOMS: atom_id res chain seq x y z
N MET A 1 -20.43 -10.11 -6.32
CA MET A 1 -19.56 -10.88 -5.41
C MET A 1 -18.24 -10.95 -6.12
N GLU A 2 -17.22 -10.43 -5.46
CA GLU A 2 -15.92 -10.14 -6.03
C GLU A 2 -14.90 -10.92 -5.19
N VAL A 3 -13.99 -11.67 -5.84
CA VAL A 3 -12.83 -12.25 -5.14
C VAL A 3 -11.85 -11.11 -4.90
N THR A 4 -11.70 -10.71 -3.65
CA THR A 4 -10.92 -9.53 -3.28
C THR A 4 -9.51 -9.91 -2.86
N THR A 5 -9.37 -11.07 -2.21
CA THR A 5 -8.12 -11.55 -1.60
C THR A 5 -7.90 -13.02 -1.93
N VAL A 6 -6.68 -13.37 -2.33
CA VAL A 6 -6.23 -14.76 -2.48
C VAL A 6 -4.81 -14.89 -1.94
N ALA A 7 -4.57 -15.89 -1.10
CA ALA A 7 -3.24 -16.32 -0.67
C ALA A 7 -2.99 -17.78 -1.06
N ASP A 8 -1.94 -18.39 -0.52
CA ASP A 8 -1.71 -19.83 -0.67
C ASP A 8 -2.76 -20.70 0.04
N ASP A 9 -3.37 -20.20 1.11
CA ASP A 9 -4.28 -20.96 1.97
C ASP A 9 -5.63 -20.24 2.23
N LEU A 10 -5.85 -19.10 1.59
CA LEU A 10 -6.94 -18.18 1.90
C LEU A 10 -7.61 -17.67 0.63
N VAL A 11 -8.94 -17.62 0.63
CA VAL A 11 -9.74 -16.85 -0.32
C VAL A 11 -10.78 -16.03 0.44
N VAL A 12 -10.91 -14.74 0.10
CA VAL A 12 -11.97 -13.86 0.62
C VAL A 12 -12.78 -13.29 -0.53
N LEU A 13 -14.11 -13.38 -0.41
CA LEU A 13 -15.06 -12.76 -1.33
C LEU A 13 -15.92 -11.73 -0.60
N HIS A 14 -16.20 -10.63 -1.29
CA HIS A 14 -17.10 -9.58 -0.80
C HIS A 14 -18.31 -9.39 -1.72
N ARG A 15 -19.47 -9.09 -1.14
CA ARG A 15 -20.64 -8.57 -1.85
C ARG A 15 -21.28 -7.48 -1.00
N GLY A 16 -21.03 -6.21 -1.33
CA GLY A 16 -21.40 -5.13 -0.42
C GLY A 16 -20.69 -5.32 0.92
N SER A 17 -21.46 -5.32 2.01
CA SER A 17 -20.98 -5.60 3.36
C SER A 17 -20.86 -7.09 3.72
N ASP A 18 -21.28 -8.00 2.85
CA ASP A 18 -21.19 -9.44 3.12
C ASP A 18 -19.77 -9.95 2.83
N VAL A 19 -19.20 -10.70 3.78
CA VAL A 19 -17.86 -11.29 3.69
C VAL A 19 -17.95 -12.81 3.73
N HIS A 20 -17.31 -13.47 2.77
CA HIS A 20 -17.14 -14.91 2.74
C HIS A 20 -15.66 -15.25 2.76
N ARG A 21 -15.18 -15.75 3.89
CA ARG A 21 -13.79 -16.15 4.12
C ARG A 21 -13.67 -17.67 4.10
N PHE A 22 -12.66 -18.18 3.39
CA PHE A 22 -12.32 -19.59 3.32
C PHE A 22 -10.83 -19.76 3.61
N ASP A 23 -10.51 -20.32 4.78
CA ASP A 23 -9.16 -20.62 5.25
C ASP A 23 -8.79 -22.10 5.01
N ASP A 24 -7.55 -22.46 5.34
CA ASP A 24 -7.01 -23.83 5.27
C ASP A 24 -7.14 -24.48 3.89
N LEU A 25 -7.11 -23.67 2.83
CA LEU A 25 -7.18 -24.14 1.45
C LEU A 25 -5.85 -24.76 1.02
N ALA A 26 -5.92 -25.69 0.08
CA ALA A 26 -4.71 -26.26 -0.53
C ALA A 26 -4.04 -25.20 -1.42
N PRO A 27 -2.71 -25.00 -1.34
CA PRO A 27 -1.98 -24.13 -2.26
C PRO A 27 -2.06 -24.60 -3.71
N ASP A 28 -1.86 -23.66 -4.63
CA ASP A 28 -1.84 -23.89 -6.09
C ASP A 28 -3.02 -24.73 -6.62
N SER A 29 -4.20 -24.55 -6.05
CA SER A 29 -5.36 -25.39 -6.30
C SER A 29 -6.57 -24.57 -6.76
N SER A 30 -7.34 -25.10 -7.72
CA SER A 30 -8.58 -24.47 -8.15
C SER A 30 -9.71 -24.77 -7.17
N HIS A 31 -10.47 -23.74 -6.82
CA HIS A 31 -11.64 -23.79 -5.96
C HIS A 31 -12.82 -23.08 -6.63
N THR A 32 -14.04 -23.51 -6.33
CA THR A 32 -15.26 -22.82 -6.77
C THR A 32 -16.04 -22.37 -5.55
N PHE A 33 -16.15 -21.05 -5.35
CA PHE A 33 -16.96 -20.47 -4.29
C PHE A 33 -18.11 -19.70 -4.90
N HIS A 34 -19.34 -20.09 -4.55
CA HIS A 34 -20.55 -19.42 -5.05
C HIS A 34 -20.61 -19.28 -6.59
N GLY A 35 -20.07 -20.27 -7.31
CA GLY A 35 -20.01 -20.28 -8.78
C GLY A 35 -18.87 -19.47 -9.40
N ILE A 36 -17.98 -18.89 -8.60
CA ILE A 36 -16.78 -18.18 -9.07
C ILE A 36 -15.58 -19.12 -8.91
N GLU A 37 -14.90 -19.41 -10.02
CA GLU A 37 -13.63 -20.15 -10.01
C GLU A 37 -12.49 -19.22 -9.58
N THR A 38 -11.67 -19.70 -8.66
CA THR A 38 -10.46 -19.02 -8.20
C THR A 38 -9.38 -20.05 -7.92
N ARG A 39 -8.11 -19.67 -8.02
CA ARG A 39 -6.98 -20.55 -7.72
C ARG A 39 -6.17 -19.91 -6.61
N THR A 40 -5.91 -20.66 -5.54
CA THR A 40 -4.97 -20.23 -4.49
C THR A 40 -3.57 -20.04 -5.09
N LEU A 41 -2.78 -19.15 -4.49
CA LEU A 41 -1.41 -18.92 -4.95
C LEU A 41 -0.55 -20.15 -4.68
N ALA A 42 0.50 -20.34 -5.48
CA ALA A 42 1.56 -21.26 -5.13
C ALA A 42 2.25 -20.75 -3.86
N ARG A 43 2.40 -21.62 -2.86
CA ARG A 43 3.18 -21.32 -1.67
C ARG A 43 4.67 -21.29 -2.06
N PRO A 44 5.43 -20.23 -1.74
CA PRO A 44 6.87 -20.26 -1.90
C PRO A 44 7.49 -21.41 -1.09
N ASP A 45 8.62 -21.93 -1.54
CA ASP A 45 9.26 -23.07 -0.89
C ASP A 45 9.75 -22.74 0.54
N GLY A 46 9.81 -23.77 1.38
CA GLY A 46 10.35 -23.68 2.74
C GLY A 46 9.35 -23.18 3.79
N GLU A 47 9.87 -22.90 4.98
CA GLU A 47 9.06 -22.47 6.13
C GLU A 47 8.66 -20.98 6.02
N LEU A 48 7.50 -20.64 6.62
CA LEU A 48 7.11 -19.24 6.83
C LEU A 48 8.00 -18.64 7.93
N LEU A 49 8.79 -17.63 7.57
CA LEU A 49 9.75 -16.97 8.46
C LEU A 49 9.12 -15.83 9.25
N CYS A 50 8.34 -14.97 8.59
CA CYS A 50 7.59 -13.90 9.23
C CYS A 50 6.43 -13.41 8.37
N ARG A 51 5.55 -12.62 9.00
CA ARG A 51 4.55 -11.79 8.32
C ARG A 51 4.81 -10.35 8.69
N PHE A 52 4.65 -9.43 7.75
CA PHE A 52 4.59 -8.01 8.05
C PHE A 52 3.45 -7.38 7.25
N ALA A 53 3.00 -6.20 7.68
CA ALA A 53 1.87 -5.52 7.06
C ALA A 53 2.26 -4.13 6.60
N THR A 54 1.59 -3.62 5.58
CA THR A 54 1.73 -2.23 5.15
C THR A 54 0.39 -1.57 4.97
N VAL A 55 0.37 -0.28 5.26
CA VAL A 55 -0.74 0.63 5.03
C VAL A 55 -0.23 1.90 4.33
N ASN A 56 -1.13 2.69 3.76
CA ASN A 56 -0.86 3.99 3.13
C ASN A 56 -2.16 4.77 3.00
N ASP A 57 -2.03 6.08 2.82
CA ASP A 57 -3.15 6.98 2.59
C ASP A 57 -4.20 6.81 3.70
N VAL A 58 -3.76 7.00 4.95
CA VAL A 58 -4.59 6.83 6.16
C VAL A 58 -5.34 8.12 6.52
N HIS A 59 -4.82 9.28 6.11
CA HIS A 59 -5.46 10.60 6.07
C HIS A 59 -6.21 11.03 7.34
N PHE A 60 -5.63 10.83 8.53
CA PHE A 60 -6.27 11.31 9.77
C PHE A 60 -6.68 12.79 9.65
N GLY A 61 -7.92 13.09 10.05
CA GLY A 61 -8.54 14.42 9.92
C GLY A 61 -9.36 14.68 8.65
N GLU A 62 -9.38 13.76 7.67
CA GLU A 62 -10.21 13.95 6.49
C GLU A 62 -11.71 14.00 6.88
N ILE A 63 -12.41 15.01 6.38
CA ILE A 63 -13.85 15.20 6.65
C ILE A 63 -14.72 15.22 5.39
N VAL A 64 -14.10 15.30 4.22
CA VAL A 64 -14.76 15.30 2.92
C VAL A 64 -14.02 14.36 1.98
N CYS A 65 -14.70 13.35 1.46
CA CYS A 65 -14.16 12.41 0.47
C CYS A 65 -14.68 12.73 -0.93
N GLY A 66 -13.86 12.44 -1.95
CA GLY A 66 -14.21 12.60 -3.35
C GLY A 66 -14.10 14.02 -3.89
N ARG A 67 -13.57 14.95 -3.10
CA ARG A 67 -13.32 16.33 -3.54
C ARG A 67 -11.96 16.42 -4.22
N MET A 68 -11.93 16.91 -5.46
CA MET A 68 -10.70 17.27 -6.16
C MET A 68 -10.55 18.79 -6.10
N ASP A 69 -9.53 19.28 -5.40
CA ASP A 69 -9.26 20.70 -5.17
C ASP A 69 -10.49 21.46 -4.64
N ASP A 70 -10.79 22.63 -5.21
CA ASP A 70 -11.98 23.44 -4.92
C ASP A 70 -13.18 23.10 -5.83
N SER A 71 -13.12 22.00 -6.58
CA SER A 71 -14.19 21.63 -7.51
C SER A 71 -15.49 21.28 -6.75
N PRO A 72 -16.65 21.82 -7.18
CA PRO A 72 -17.94 21.45 -6.61
C PRO A 72 -18.47 20.12 -7.17
N LEU A 73 -17.79 19.53 -8.16
CA LEU A 73 -18.18 18.25 -8.76
C LEU A 73 -17.96 17.09 -7.78
N GLY A 74 -18.79 16.06 -7.86
CA GLY A 74 -18.77 14.95 -6.91
C GLY A 74 -18.76 13.56 -7.56
N PRO A 75 -19.40 12.57 -6.92
CA PRO A 75 -20.09 12.67 -5.63
C PRO A 75 -19.12 13.04 -4.50
N ILE A 76 -19.51 14.02 -3.70
CA ILE A 76 -18.79 14.46 -2.50
C ILE A 76 -19.50 13.88 -1.29
N ILE A 77 -18.77 13.16 -0.44
CA ILE A 77 -19.29 12.59 0.80
C ILE A 77 -18.68 13.39 1.96
N SER A 78 -19.51 14.13 2.69
CA SER A 78 -19.11 14.91 3.87
C SER A 78 -19.50 14.18 5.15
N ARG A 79 -18.69 14.34 6.21
CA ARG A 79 -19.00 13.89 7.58
C ARG A 79 -20.17 14.65 8.25
N ASP A 80 -20.81 15.59 7.56
CA ASP A 80 -21.93 16.40 8.07
C ASP A 80 -23.19 15.60 8.45
N ASP A 81 -23.23 14.29 8.18
CA ASP A 81 -24.31 13.40 8.66
C ASP A 81 -24.10 12.87 10.09
N HIS A 82 -22.93 13.09 10.70
CA HIS A 82 -22.51 12.54 12.00
C HIS A 82 -22.59 11.01 12.12
N GLN A 83 -22.72 10.28 11.02
CA GLN A 83 -22.84 8.82 11.03
C GLN A 83 -21.49 8.12 10.90
N SER A 84 -20.47 8.80 10.35
CA SER A 84 -19.17 8.20 10.07
C SER A 84 -18.03 8.79 10.93
N ARG A 85 -17.29 7.91 11.60
CA ARG A 85 -15.98 8.19 12.23
C ARG A 85 -14.83 8.04 11.23
N HIS A 86 -15.08 8.17 9.92
CA HIS A 86 -14.04 8.18 8.89
C HIS A 86 -13.06 9.35 9.05
N PRO A 87 -11.75 9.18 8.83
CA PRO A 87 -11.07 7.92 8.51
C PRO A 87 -10.61 7.16 9.76
N GLU A 88 -10.85 7.68 10.96
CA GLU A 88 -10.40 7.07 12.21
C GLU A 88 -10.91 5.63 12.36
N MET A 89 -12.20 5.39 12.07
CA MET A 89 -12.80 4.06 12.11
C MET A 89 -12.15 3.09 11.13
N MET A 90 -11.94 3.49 9.86
CA MET A 90 -11.31 2.62 8.86
C MET A 90 -9.92 2.15 9.34
N ASN A 91 -9.16 3.07 9.93
CA ASN A 91 -7.84 2.79 10.47
C ASN A 91 -7.86 1.94 11.75
N GLU A 92 -8.81 2.17 12.66
CA GLU A 92 -9.00 1.35 13.87
C GLU A 92 -9.36 -0.11 13.50
N GLU A 93 -10.21 -0.29 12.50
CA GLU A 93 -10.61 -1.60 11.99
C GLU A 93 -9.46 -2.30 11.26
N ALA A 94 -8.70 -1.57 10.43
CA ALA A 94 -7.48 -2.08 9.81
C ALA A 94 -6.44 -2.51 10.85
N CYS A 95 -6.22 -1.69 11.89
CA CYS A 95 -5.31 -2.01 12.99
C CYS A 95 -5.70 -3.31 13.69
N ARG A 96 -7.00 -3.55 13.91
CA ARG A 96 -7.50 -4.78 14.53
C ARG A 96 -7.24 -6.02 13.67
N GLU A 97 -7.49 -5.92 12.37
CA GLU A 97 -7.23 -7.02 11.43
C GLU A 97 -5.74 -7.31 11.30
N ILE A 98 -4.92 -6.27 11.14
CA ILE A 98 -3.46 -6.40 11.08
C ILE A 98 -2.93 -7.03 12.38
N ALA A 99 -3.40 -6.60 13.56
CA ALA A 99 -2.98 -7.20 14.83
C ALA A 99 -3.32 -8.70 14.93
N SER A 100 -4.38 -9.17 14.24
CA SER A 100 -4.79 -10.58 14.27
C SER A 100 -3.82 -11.54 13.58
N ILE A 101 -2.96 -11.03 12.70
CA ILE A 101 -1.91 -11.83 12.04
C ILE A 101 -0.56 -11.79 12.77
N ASP A 102 -0.50 -11.16 13.96
CA ASP A 102 0.71 -10.95 14.77
C ASP A 102 1.94 -10.55 13.93
N PRO A 103 1.88 -9.39 13.24
CA PRO A 103 2.91 -9.02 12.28
C PRO A 103 4.21 -8.71 13.02
N TYR A 104 5.32 -9.09 12.40
CA TYR A 104 6.67 -8.73 12.84
C TYR A 104 6.86 -7.21 12.83
N ALA A 105 6.37 -6.56 11.77
CA ALA A 105 6.41 -5.11 11.57
C ALA A 105 5.14 -4.61 10.86
N VAL A 106 4.79 -3.34 11.10
CA VAL A 106 3.76 -2.60 10.36
C VAL A 106 4.40 -1.36 9.77
N LEU A 107 4.33 -1.20 8.45
CA LEU A 107 4.96 -0.11 7.72
C LEU A 107 3.90 0.82 7.11
N VAL A 108 4.00 2.11 7.39
CA VAL A 108 3.11 3.14 6.85
C VAL A 108 3.86 3.93 5.78
N LYS A 109 3.34 3.90 4.54
CA LYS A 109 3.97 4.50 3.36
C LYS A 109 3.34 5.86 3.02
N GLY A 110 3.30 6.78 3.98
CA GLY A 110 2.86 8.15 3.79
C GLY A 110 1.35 8.41 3.76
N ASP A 111 1.04 9.71 3.69
CA ASP A 111 -0.26 10.34 3.84
C ASP A 111 -0.94 9.92 5.15
N LEU A 112 -0.22 10.23 6.24
CA LEU A 112 -0.64 10.00 7.62
C LEU A 112 -1.82 10.90 8.00
N THR A 113 -1.79 12.13 7.51
CA THR A 113 -2.71 13.20 7.84
C THR A 113 -3.42 13.70 6.59
N ALA A 114 -4.57 14.36 6.75
CA ALA A 114 -5.24 15.03 5.64
C ALA A 114 -4.62 16.41 5.35
N PHE A 115 -4.20 17.13 6.39
CA PHE A 115 -3.73 18.51 6.27
C PHE A 115 -2.43 18.79 7.05
N GLY A 116 -1.83 17.77 7.68
CA GLY A 116 -0.58 17.87 8.42
C GLY A 116 -0.67 18.68 9.72
N THR A 117 -1.83 18.69 10.38
CA THR A 117 -1.96 19.37 11.69
C THR A 117 -1.46 18.50 12.85
N ASP A 118 -1.01 19.12 13.93
CA ASP A 118 -0.57 18.41 15.15
C ASP A 118 -1.63 17.45 15.70
N ALA A 119 -2.91 17.82 15.59
CA ALA A 119 -4.02 16.99 16.05
C ALA A 119 -4.19 15.73 15.20
N GLU A 120 -3.96 15.83 13.90
CA GLU A 120 -4.03 14.70 12.97
C GLU A 120 -2.86 13.74 13.18
N PHE A 121 -1.63 14.28 13.33
CA PHE A 121 -0.48 13.47 13.72
C PHE A 121 -0.71 12.77 15.07
N ALA A 122 -1.25 13.48 16.07
CA ALA A 122 -1.57 12.87 17.37
C ALA A 122 -2.64 11.77 17.27
N ALA A 123 -3.63 11.92 16.38
CA ALA A 123 -4.64 10.90 16.13
C ALA A 123 -4.03 9.65 15.45
N PHE A 124 -3.16 9.86 14.45
CA PHE A 124 -2.38 8.79 13.82
C PHE A 124 -1.56 8.01 14.86
N GLU A 125 -0.79 8.73 15.70
CA GLU A 125 0.03 8.15 16.76
C GLU A 125 -0.80 7.32 17.74
N SER A 126 -1.93 7.89 18.19
CA SER A 126 -2.83 7.21 19.12
C SER A 126 -3.40 5.91 18.55
N CYS A 127 -3.67 5.87 17.24
CA CYS A 127 -4.23 4.71 16.57
C CYS A 127 -3.16 3.65 16.28
N TYR A 128 -2.17 3.99 15.46
CA TYR A 128 -1.18 3.03 14.95
C TYR A 128 -0.08 2.76 15.96
N ARG A 129 0.58 3.78 16.51
CA ARG A 129 1.65 3.57 17.50
C ARG A 129 1.10 3.05 18.82
N GLY A 130 -0.11 3.48 19.19
CA GLY A 130 -0.85 2.91 20.32
C GLY A 130 -1.14 1.41 20.19
N THR A 131 -1.32 0.91 18.95
CA THR A 131 -1.60 -0.51 18.69
C THR A 131 -0.32 -1.34 18.51
N PHE A 132 0.65 -0.85 17.74
CA PHE A 132 1.80 -1.64 17.29
C PHE A 132 3.10 -1.32 18.04
N GLY A 133 3.15 -0.22 18.80
CA GLY A 133 4.33 0.19 19.56
C GLY A 133 5.58 0.27 18.68
N ASP A 134 6.63 -0.40 19.10
CA ASP A 134 7.94 -0.41 18.42
C ASP A 134 7.95 -1.19 17.09
N ARG A 135 6.87 -1.94 16.77
CA ARG A 135 6.72 -2.62 15.49
C ARG A 135 6.28 -1.67 14.35
N LEU A 136 5.92 -0.43 14.68
CA LEU A 136 5.48 0.57 13.70
C LEU A 136 6.67 1.33 13.11
N HIS A 137 6.77 1.30 11.77
CA HIS A 137 7.72 2.08 10.98
C HIS A 137 6.96 2.97 10.02
N VAL A 138 7.39 4.21 9.87
CA VAL A 138 6.58 5.27 9.24
C VAL A 138 7.48 6.17 8.43
N VAL A 139 7.07 6.47 7.21
CA VAL A 139 7.53 7.61 6.42
C VAL A 139 6.34 8.47 6.05
N ARG A 140 6.59 9.75 5.83
CA ARG A 140 5.58 10.74 5.42
C ARG A 140 5.18 10.59 3.94
N GLY A 141 4.02 11.14 3.60
CA GLY A 141 3.59 11.41 2.23
C GLY A 141 3.54 12.90 1.96
N ASN A 142 3.02 13.30 0.81
CA ASN A 142 2.92 14.71 0.46
C ASN A 142 1.96 15.47 1.39
N HIS A 143 0.84 14.87 1.82
CA HIS A 143 -0.12 15.52 2.72
C HIS A 143 0.47 15.89 4.09
N ASP A 144 1.50 15.16 4.50
CA ASP A 144 2.19 15.35 5.76
C ASP A 144 3.25 16.47 5.70
N SER A 145 3.53 17.02 4.52
CA SER A 145 4.64 17.96 4.27
C SER A 145 4.23 19.28 3.58
N TYR A 146 2.94 19.48 3.28
CA TYR A 146 2.46 20.68 2.58
C TYR A 146 2.71 21.99 3.33
N LEU A 147 2.88 21.94 4.64
CA LEU A 147 3.21 23.09 5.48
C LEU A 147 4.68 23.06 5.94
N ASP A 148 5.55 22.37 5.18
CA ASP A 148 6.98 22.22 5.45
C ASP A 148 7.28 21.48 6.77
N GLN A 149 6.43 20.51 7.14
CA GLN A 149 6.65 19.68 8.32
C GLN A 149 7.74 18.61 8.06
N GLY A 150 8.68 18.50 8.99
CA GLY A 150 9.73 17.45 9.02
C GLY A 150 9.42 16.32 10.00
N VAL A 151 8.20 15.79 9.97
CA VAL A 151 7.80 14.64 10.80
C VAL A 151 7.82 13.39 9.92
N TYR A 152 8.55 12.36 10.32
CA TYR A 152 8.72 11.11 9.55
C TYR A 152 9.42 11.29 8.19
N ASP A 153 10.44 12.14 8.14
CA ASP A 153 11.25 12.47 6.95
C ASP A 153 12.58 11.71 6.85
N ASP A 154 12.71 10.63 7.61
CA ASP A 154 13.89 9.75 7.64
C ASP A 154 13.67 8.47 6.82
N ASP A 155 14.66 8.07 6.02
CA ASP A 155 14.72 6.75 5.41
C ASP A 155 15.05 5.67 6.45
N LEU A 156 14.34 4.54 6.39
CA LEU A 156 14.45 3.45 7.35
C LEU A 156 14.86 2.14 6.65
N TRP A 157 15.95 1.54 7.13
CA TRP A 157 16.34 0.17 6.78
C TRP A 157 15.87 -0.80 7.87
N ILE A 158 14.98 -1.72 7.52
CA ILE A 158 14.32 -2.63 8.46
C ILE A 158 14.71 -4.06 8.10
N GLU A 159 15.38 -4.75 9.02
CA GLU A 159 15.74 -6.16 8.86
C GLU A 159 14.72 -7.07 9.55
N MET A 160 14.20 -8.03 8.79
CA MET A 160 13.25 -9.02 9.25
C MET A 160 13.75 -10.43 8.89
N PRO A 161 13.21 -11.49 9.52
CA PRO A 161 13.54 -12.86 9.14
C PRO A 161 13.29 -13.09 7.64
N GLY A 162 14.36 -13.29 6.86
CA GLY A 162 14.31 -13.61 5.43
C GLY A 162 14.16 -12.44 4.47
N VAL A 163 14.06 -11.18 4.93
CA VAL A 163 13.90 -10.02 4.05
C VAL A 163 14.39 -8.73 4.70
N CYS A 164 14.89 -7.80 3.89
CA CYS A 164 15.10 -6.41 4.29
C CYS A 164 14.07 -5.50 3.60
N VAL A 165 13.67 -4.43 4.28
CA VAL A 165 12.82 -3.40 3.70
C VAL A 165 13.52 -2.05 3.79
N ALA A 166 13.60 -1.36 2.66
CA ALA A 166 13.94 0.06 2.60
C ALA A 166 12.64 0.86 2.53
N LEU A 167 12.22 1.46 3.65
CA LEU A 167 11.07 2.36 3.70
C LEU A 167 11.61 3.80 3.59
N MET A 168 11.34 4.47 2.48
CA MET A 168 12.01 5.70 2.10
C MET A 168 11.04 6.88 1.97
N ASP A 169 11.47 8.04 2.45
CA ASP A 169 10.77 9.29 2.24
C ASP A 169 10.90 9.72 0.78
N THR A 170 9.77 10.07 0.18
CA THR A 170 9.70 10.55 -1.21
C THR A 170 9.11 11.95 -1.29
N ALA A 171 8.65 12.52 -0.18
CA ALA A 171 7.96 13.78 -0.17
C ALA A 171 8.94 14.92 -0.41
N ILE A 172 8.59 15.80 -1.35
CA ILE A 172 9.24 17.09 -1.50
C ILE A 172 8.42 18.08 -0.66
N PRO A 173 9.01 18.78 0.33
CA PRO A 173 8.26 19.70 1.16
C PRO A 173 7.47 20.71 0.31
N THR A 174 6.21 20.94 0.68
CA THR A 174 5.27 21.84 -0.01
C THR A 174 4.79 21.42 -1.41
N GLU A 175 5.21 20.25 -1.92
CA GLU A 175 4.84 19.76 -3.25
C GLU A 175 4.04 18.45 -3.22
N THR A 176 3.24 18.21 -4.26
CA THR A 176 2.51 16.94 -4.45
C THR A 176 3.37 15.88 -5.14
N THR A 177 4.31 16.31 -5.99
CA THR A 177 5.24 15.41 -6.67
C THR A 177 6.27 14.87 -5.66
N GLY A 178 6.69 13.62 -5.87
CA GLY A 178 7.74 13.01 -5.06
C GLY A 178 9.08 12.98 -5.77
N ALA A 179 10.18 12.89 -5.02
CA ALA A 179 11.51 12.64 -5.58
C ALA A 179 12.34 11.76 -4.65
N PHE A 180 13.39 11.17 -5.23
CA PHE A 180 14.55 10.69 -4.49
C PHE A 180 15.73 11.58 -4.85
N ASP A 181 16.52 11.95 -3.84
CA ASP A 181 17.80 12.58 -4.08
C ASP A 181 18.91 11.55 -4.39
N HIS A 182 20.10 12.07 -4.68
CA HIS A 182 21.27 11.26 -5.01
C HIS A 182 21.73 10.41 -3.80
N ASP A 183 21.69 10.97 -2.60
CA ASP A 183 22.21 10.35 -1.39
C ASP A 183 21.29 9.22 -0.94
N GLN A 184 19.97 9.36 -1.09
CA GLN A 184 18.98 8.29 -0.88
C GLN A 184 19.22 7.11 -1.83
N MET A 185 19.52 7.37 -3.10
CA MET A 185 19.81 6.29 -4.07
C MET A 185 21.15 5.61 -3.80
N GLN A 186 22.17 6.36 -3.37
CA GLN A 186 23.44 5.81 -2.92
C GLN A 186 23.24 4.96 -1.66
N TRP A 187 22.47 5.45 -0.70
CA TRP A 187 22.12 4.76 0.54
C TRP A 187 21.42 3.42 0.26
N LEU A 188 20.43 3.41 -0.64
CA LEU A 188 19.75 2.18 -1.06
C LEU A 188 20.72 1.18 -1.70
N ALA A 189 21.60 1.65 -2.60
CA ALA A 189 22.57 0.79 -3.26
C ALA A 189 23.57 0.18 -2.27
N ASP A 190 24.07 0.97 -1.32
CA ASP A 190 25.02 0.52 -0.30
C ASP A 190 24.40 -0.55 0.60
N HIS A 191 23.17 -0.32 1.07
CA HIS A 191 22.44 -1.30 1.87
C HIS A 191 22.15 -2.58 1.06
N ALA A 192 21.70 -2.45 -0.18
CA ALA A 192 21.44 -3.60 -1.04
C ALA A 192 22.72 -4.42 -1.34
N THR A 193 23.90 -3.79 -1.42
CA THR A 193 25.20 -4.50 -1.52
C THR A 193 25.58 -5.20 -0.22
N SER A 194 25.20 -4.64 0.93
CA SER A 194 25.60 -5.15 2.25
C SER A 194 24.88 -6.43 2.69
N THR A 195 23.79 -6.81 2.00
CA THR A 195 22.96 -7.96 2.36
C THR A 195 22.82 -8.96 1.21
N ALA A 196 22.75 -10.25 1.57
CA ALA A 196 22.34 -11.31 0.65
C ALA A 196 20.83 -11.58 0.68
N LEU A 197 20.10 -10.96 1.62
CA LEU A 197 18.66 -11.11 1.72
C LEU A 197 17.95 -10.37 0.59
N PRO A 198 16.76 -10.83 0.19
CA PRO A 198 15.86 -10.05 -0.66
C PRO A 198 15.54 -8.70 -0.02
N VAL A 199 15.41 -7.67 -0.84
CA VAL A 199 15.10 -6.30 -0.44
C VAL A 199 13.80 -5.87 -1.11
N ILE A 200 12.87 -5.30 -0.35
CA ILE A 200 11.70 -4.61 -0.92
C ILE A 200 11.84 -3.13 -0.64
N VAL A 201 11.75 -2.30 -1.67
CA VAL A 201 11.79 -0.84 -1.54
C VAL A 201 10.36 -0.33 -1.44
N MET A 202 10.10 0.55 -0.48
CA MET A 202 8.79 1.11 -0.21
C MET A 202 8.90 2.63 -0.13
N GLY A 203 7.94 3.34 -0.71
CA GLY A 203 7.82 4.79 -0.60
C GLY A 203 6.38 5.22 -0.74
N HIS A 204 6.11 6.52 -0.70
CA HIS A 204 4.76 7.03 -0.86
C HIS A 204 4.36 7.14 -2.33
N HIS A 205 5.16 7.83 -3.14
CA HIS A 205 4.82 8.16 -4.52
C HIS A 205 5.12 7.02 -5.52
N GLN A 206 4.17 6.69 -6.39
CA GLN A 206 4.34 5.66 -7.42
C GLN A 206 5.38 6.04 -8.48
N GLN A 207 6.14 5.05 -8.94
CA GLN A 207 7.15 5.23 -9.98
C GLN A 207 6.52 5.67 -11.32
N TRP A 208 7.17 6.61 -12.01
CA TRP A 208 6.95 6.86 -13.42
C TRP A 208 7.63 5.78 -14.26
N VAL A 209 6.87 5.06 -15.09
CA VAL A 209 7.44 4.01 -15.97
C VAL A 209 7.25 4.28 -17.46
N SER A 210 6.30 5.14 -17.81
CA SER A 210 5.99 5.51 -19.20
C SER A 210 5.03 6.69 -19.23
N GLY A 211 4.89 7.31 -20.40
CA GLY A 211 4.01 8.43 -20.65
C GLY A 211 4.77 9.72 -20.93
N LYS A 212 4.10 10.87 -20.79
CA LYS A 212 4.76 12.16 -20.94
C LYS A 212 5.70 12.37 -19.74
N ARG A 213 6.97 12.68 -20.02
CA ARG A 213 7.92 13.14 -19.01
C ARG A 213 7.55 14.58 -18.61
N SER A 214 7.36 14.82 -17.31
CA SER A 214 6.90 16.10 -16.77
C SER A 214 7.47 16.28 -15.38
N ASP A 215 7.89 17.51 -15.07
CA ASP A 215 8.36 17.87 -13.73
C ASP A 215 7.19 17.82 -12.73
N ASP A 216 5.99 18.22 -13.18
CA ASP A 216 4.73 18.11 -12.41
C ASP A 216 4.09 16.71 -12.49
N TYR A 217 4.86 15.64 -12.66
CA TYR A 217 4.28 14.29 -12.63
C TYR A 217 3.70 14.00 -11.24
N PHE A 218 2.46 13.52 -11.19
CA PHE A 218 1.74 13.28 -9.94
C PHE A 218 2.48 12.33 -8.98
N GLY A 219 3.22 11.35 -9.49
CA GLY A 219 4.00 10.42 -8.66
C GLY A 219 5.45 10.85 -8.47
N LEU A 220 6.33 9.84 -8.43
CA LEU A 220 7.76 10.05 -8.33
C LEU A 220 8.31 10.69 -9.62
N HIS A 221 9.06 11.78 -9.49
CA HIS A 221 9.65 12.51 -10.59
C HIS A 221 10.36 11.55 -11.57
N PRO A 222 10.24 11.75 -12.90
CA PRO A 222 10.82 10.82 -13.87
C PRO A 222 12.34 10.61 -13.72
N ASP A 223 13.11 11.62 -13.32
CA ASP A 223 14.56 11.44 -13.07
C ASP A 223 14.83 10.53 -11.87
N SER A 224 14.04 10.65 -10.79
CA SER A 224 14.11 9.80 -9.61
C SER A 224 13.63 8.38 -9.92
N SER A 225 12.60 8.23 -10.76
CA SER A 225 12.16 6.94 -11.28
C SER A 225 13.24 6.23 -12.09
N ASP A 226 13.95 6.96 -12.96
CA ASP A 226 15.09 6.41 -13.72
C ASP A 226 16.28 6.07 -12.80
N ALA A 227 16.48 6.82 -11.71
CA ALA A 227 17.51 6.52 -10.72
C ALA A 227 17.19 5.23 -9.95
N LEU A 228 15.95 5.07 -9.49
CA LEU A 228 15.46 3.84 -8.89
C LEU A 228 15.62 2.66 -9.85
N ASP A 229 15.25 2.82 -11.13
CA ASP A 229 15.43 1.78 -12.15
C ASP A 229 16.88 1.32 -12.27
N ARG A 230 17.84 2.26 -12.24
CA ARG A 230 19.28 1.94 -12.31
C ARG A 230 19.73 1.12 -11.10
N VAL A 231 19.32 1.50 -9.89
CA VAL A 231 19.65 0.77 -8.66
C VAL A 231 19.01 -0.63 -8.70
N VAL A 232 17.71 -0.73 -8.97
CA VAL A 232 17.01 -2.03 -9.02
C VAL A 232 17.54 -2.92 -10.15
N ALA A 233 18.04 -2.36 -11.25
CA ALA A 233 18.69 -3.13 -12.30
C ALA A 233 20.07 -3.68 -11.90
N ALA A 234 20.83 -2.92 -11.09
CA ALA A 234 22.16 -3.29 -10.61
C ALA A 234 22.11 -4.31 -9.46
N HIS A 235 21.02 -4.37 -8.70
CA HIS A 235 20.86 -5.22 -7.52
C HIS A 235 19.70 -6.21 -7.71
N SER A 236 20.01 -7.46 -8.09
CA SER A 236 19.01 -8.51 -8.31
C SER A 236 18.28 -8.95 -7.04
N ASN A 237 18.89 -8.73 -5.86
CA ASN A 237 18.23 -8.96 -4.57
C ASN A 237 17.11 -7.97 -4.27
N ILE A 238 17.03 -6.81 -4.96
CA ILE A 238 15.87 -5.93 -4.85
C ILE A 238 14.69 -6.53 -5.63
N LEU A 239 13.64 -6.95 -4.92
CA LEU A 239 12.49 -7.64 -5.50
C LEU A 239 11.54 -6.69 -6.25
N GLY A 240 11.44 -5.43 -5.84
CA GLY A 240 10.56 -4.43 -6.46
C GLY A 240 10.39 -3.18 -5.60
N TYR A 241 9.55 -2.27 -6.11
CA TYR A 241 9.15 -1.03 -5.43
C TYR A 241 7.65 -1.04 -5.15
N THR A 242 7.22 -0.62 -3.97
CA THR A 242 5.80 -0.54 -3.57
C THR A 242 5.45 0.83 -3.01
N ALA A 243 4.32 1.36 -3.46
CA ALA A 243 3.89 2.73 -3.21
C ALA A 243 2.40 2.84 -2.85
N GLY A 244 2.02 3.96 -2.23
CA GLY A 244 0.64 4.40 -2.01
C GLY A 244 0.24 5.49 -3.00
N HIS A 245 -0.30 6.61 -2.47
CA HIS A 245 -0.54 7.90 -3.14
C HIS A 245 -1.66 7.90 -4.19
N THR A 246 -1.75 6.88 -5.03
CA THR A 246 -2.73 6.84 -6.12
C THR A 246 -4.10 6.31 -5.71
N HIS A 247 -4.22 5.83 -4.48
CA HIS A 247 -5.40 5.15 -3.92
C HIS A 247 -5.87 3.92 -4.72
N ARG A 248 -5.04 3.39 -5.63
CA ARG A 248 -5.37 2.22 -6.44
C ARG A 248 -4.39 1.08 -6.27
N HIS A 249 -4.87 -0.12 -6.60
CA HIS A 249 -4.01 -1.26 -6.88
C HIS A 249 -3.54 -1.25 -8.33
N ARG A 250 -2.24 -1.38 -8.54
CA ARG A 250 -1.66 -1.54 -9.87
C ARG A 250 -0.28 -2.18 -9.81
N VAL A 251 0.02 -3.08 -10.76
CA VAL A 251 1.37 -3.60 -10.95
C VAL A 251 1.84 -3.29 -12.35
N ARG A 252 3.02 -2.67 -12.44
CA ARG A 252 3.72 -2.40 -13.70
C ARG A 252 5.13 -2.98 -13.61
N ALA A 253 5.78 -3.17 -14.75
CA ALA A 253 7.15 -3.66 -14.79
C ALA A 253 8.12 -2.49 -15.02
N MET A 254 9.17 -2.43 -14.20
CA MET A 254 10.38 -1.66 -14.47
C MET A 254 11.06 -2.20 -15.75
N PRO A 255 11.94 -1.43 -16.41
CA PRO A 255 12.71 -1.90 -17.57
C PRO A 255 13.53 -3.17 -17.30
N CYS A 256 13.96 -3.37 -16.05
CA CYS A 256 14.70 -4.55 -15.62
C CYS A 256 13.83 -5.76 -15.24
N GLY A 257 12.50 -5.66 -15.40
CA GLY A 257 11.52 -6.72 -15.11
C GLY A 257 11.05 -6.79 -13.66
N ALA A 258 11.61 -6.01 -12.74
CA ALA A 258 11.09 -5.91 -11.38
C ALA A 258 9.69 -5.26 -11.38
N PRO A 259 8.77 -5.68 -10.51
CA PRO A 259 7.51 -5.00 -10.32
C PRO A 259 7.69 -3.63 -9.63
N THR A 260 6.96 -2.63 -10.12
CA THR A 260 6.59 -1.42 -9.37
C THR A 260 5.09 -1.48 -9.08
N ILE A 261 4.76 -1.32 -7.81
CA ILE A 261 3.46 -1.72 -7.24
C ILE A 261 2.83 -0.49 -6.60
N GLU A 262 1.53 -0.35 -6.79
CA GLU A 262 0.67 0.62 -6.13
C GLU A 262 -0.31 -0.16 -5.27
N ILE A 263 -0.49 0.25 -4.01
CA ILE A 263 -1.43 -0.33 -3.05
C ILE A 263 -2.53 0.70 -2.79
N GLY A 264 -3.78 0.25 -2.88
CA GLY A 264 -4.96 1.06 -2.58
C GLY A 264 -4.97 1.63 -1.16
N THR A 265 -5.77 2.67 -0.98
CA THR A 265 -5.91 3.42 0.27
C THR A 265 -6.70 2.65 1.33
N ILE A 266 -6.44 2.95 2.61
CA ILE A 266 -7.32 2.54 3.72
C ILE A 266 -8.59 3.38 3.80
N LYS A 267 -8.50 4.68 3.56
CA LYS A 267 -9.52 5.62 4.02
C LYS A 267 -10.86 5.43 3.29
N ASP A 268 -10.84 5.09 2.01
CA ASP A 268 -12.05 4.99 1.18
C ASP A 268 -12.12 3.66 0.42
N PHE A 269 -12.73 3.59 -0.76
CA PHE A 269 -12.78 2.37 -1.56
C PHE A 269 -11.43 2.09 -2.23
N PRO A 270 -10.83 0.89 -2.11
CA PRO A 270 -11.42 -0.35 -1.61
C PRO A 270 -11.24 -0.62 -0.12
N GLY A 271 -10.47 0.23 0.58
CA GLY A 271 -10.27 0.16 2.03
C GLY A 271 -9.36 -0.99 2.36
N THR A 272 -8.10 -0.91 1.94
CA THR A 272 -7.21 -2.07 1.90
C THR A 272 -5.92 -1.87 2.68
N TRP A 273 -5.37 -2.99 3.15
CA TRP A 273 -4.02 -3.11 3.68
C TRP A 273 -3.33 -4.30 3.02
N ALA A 274 -1.99 -4.29 2.98
CA ALA A 274 -1.23 -5.38 2.35
C ALA A 274 -0.47 -6.20 3.41
N GLU A 275 -0.68 -7.50 3.40
CA GLU A 275 0.12 -8.49 4.11
C GLU A 275 1.26 -8.96 3.21
N TYR A 276 2.43 -9.16 3.80
CA TYR A 276 3.57 -9.80 3.16
C TYR A 276 3.93 -11.05 3.96
N ARG A 277 3.90 -12.21 3.31
CA ARG A 277 4.31 -13.50 3.89
C ARG A 277 5.70 -13.84 3.38
N VAL A 278 6.66 -13.89 4.27
CA VAL A 278 8.07 -14.15 3.95
C VAL A 278 8.37 -15.60 4.24
N TYR A 279 8.69 -16.34 3.19
CA TYR A 279 9.13 -17.74 3.25
C TYR A 279 10.62 -17.82 2.90
N GLU A 280 11.28 -18.93 3.22
CA GLU A 280 12.67 -19.17 2.82
C GLU A 280 12.89 -19.04 1.31
N GLY A 281 11.91 -19.48 0.50
CA GLY A 281 11.97 -19.48 -0.96
C GLY A 281 11.37 -18.25 -1.65
N GLY A 282 10.79 -17.29 -0.92
CA GLY A 282 10.23 -16.08 -1.54
C GLY A 282 9.25 -15.29 -0.68
N VAL A 283 8.80 -14.16 -1.22
CA VAL A 283 7.85 -13.26 -0.55
C VAL A 283 6.53 -13.23 -1.33
N MET A 284 5.42 -13.39 -0.62
CA MET A 284 4.07 -13.25 -1.17
C MET A 284 3.43 -11.96 -0.67
N GLN A 285 2.86 -11.16 -1.57
CA GLN A 285 1.99 -10.04 -1.24
C GLN A 285 0.53 -10.50 -1.30
N VAL A 286 -0.25 -10.15 -0.27
CA VAL A 286 -1.68 -10.42 -0.16
C VAL A 286 -2.37 -9.16 0.30
N VAL A 287 -3.12 -8.51 -0.59
CA VAL A 287 -3.95 -7.35 -0.23
C VAL A 287 -5.27 -7.83 0.37
N HIS A 288 -5.61 -7.30 1.53
CA HIS A 288 -6.87 -7.52 2.24
C HIS A 288 -7.73 -6.27 2.19
N ARG A 289 -9.05 -6.43 2.05
CA ARG A 289 -10.02 -5.36 2.36
C ARG A 289 -10.36 -5.41 3.83
N VAL A 290 -10.43 -4.24 4.48
CA VAL A 290 -10.97 -4.12 5.84
C VAL A 290 -12.42 -4.60 5.81
N SER A 291 -12.70 -5.63 6.59
CA SER A 291 -13.85 -6.52 6.41
C SER A 291 -14.85 -6.44 7.55
N SER A 292 -14.72 -5.50 8.47
CA SER A 292 -15.77 -5.25 9.45
C SER A 292 -17.01 -4.63 8.79
N PRO A 293 -18.22 -4.87 9.33
CA PRO A 293 -19.44 -4.34 8.74
C PRO A 293 -19.45 -2.81 8.58
N GLU A 294 -18.90 -2.08 9.55
CA GLU A 294 -18.85 -0.61 9.52
C GLU A 294 -17.86 -0.10 8.45
N ALA A 295 -16.68 -0.73 8.35
CA ALA A 295 -15.69 -0.40 7.33
C ALA A 295 -16.19 -0.69 5.90
N LEU A 296 -16.91 -1.80 5.72
CA LEU A 296 -17.52 -2.12 4.43
C LEU A 296 -18.69 -1.19 4.10
N ASP A 297 -19.57 -0.87 5.05
CA ASP A 297 -20.63 0.10 4.81
C ASP A 297 -20.08 1.46 4.36
N TRP A 298 -18.97 1.90 4.97
CA TRP A 298 -18.28 3.11 4.55
C TRP A 298 -17.61 2.99 3.17
N SER A 299 -16.71 2.01 3.00
CA SER A 299 -15.94 1.87 1.75
C SER A 299 -16.83 1.57 0.54
N GLU A 300 -17.94 0.85 0.72
CA GLU A 300 -18.90 0.57 -0.37
C GLU A 300 -19.64 1.85 -0.81
N ARG A 301 -19.90 2.81 0.09
CA ARG A 301 -20.42 4.15 -0.27
C ARG A 301 -19.45 4.94 -1.14
N CYS A 302 -18.15 4.66 -1.01
CA CYS A 302 -17.08 5.35 -1.76
C CYS A 302 -16.82 4.77 -3.16
N ARG A 303 -17.51 3.70 -3.60
CA ARG A 303 -17.30 3.11 -4.93
C ARG A 303 -17.52 4.08 -6.10
N GLY A 304 -18.41 5.05 -5.91
CA GLY A 304 -18.80 6.00 -6.94
C GLY A 304 -18.04 7.32 -6.91
N LEU A 305 -17.03 7.50 -6.04
CA LEU A 305 -16.25 8.74 -5.99
C LEU A 305 -15.74 9.11 -7.38
N TYR A 306 -15.64 10.42 -7.66
CA TYR A 306 -15.15 10.96 -8.92
C TYR A 306 -15.99 10.65 -10.19
N ALA A 307 -17.17 10.05 -10.06
CA ALA A 307 -18.03 9.75 -11.21
C ALA A 307 -18.47 10.99 -12.00
N ASP A 308 -18.65 12.16 -11.36
CA ASP A 308 -18.99 13.40 -12.09
C ASP A 308 -17.82 13.94 -12.92
N PHE A 309 -16.60 13.46 -12.66
CA PHE A 309 -15.42 13.69 -13.50
C PHE A 309 -15.27 12.64 -14.60
N GLY A 310 -16.23 11.71 -14.73
CA GLY A 310 -16.19 10.63 -15.71
C GLY A 310 -15.24 9.48 -15.35
N VAL A 311 -14.83 9.38 -14.08
CA VAL A 311 -13.93 8.33 -13.59
C VAL A 311 -14.75 7.18 -13.01
N ASP A 312 -14.52 5.96 -13.50
CA ASP A 312 -14.99 4.74 -12.83
C ASP A 312 -14.01 4.41 -11.70
N TYR A 313 -14.26 4.99 -10.51
CA TYR A 313 -13.36 4.84 -9.37
C TYR A 313 -13.29 3.41 -8.85
N GLN A 314 -14.37 2.66 -8.93
CA GLN A 314 -14.34 1.24 -8.57
C GLN A 314 -13.30 0.49 -9.40
N THR A 315 -13.37 0.60 -10.73
CA THR A 315 -12.41 -0.07 -11.62
C THR A 315 -11.01 0.48 -11.45
N TYR A 316 -10.87 1.80 -11.29
CA TYR A 316 -9.59 2.47 -11.07
C TYR A 316 -8.90 1.99 -9.80
N ALA A 317 -9.61 1.96 -8.66
CA ALA A 317 -9.04 1.73 -7.34
C ALA A 317 -8.82 0.24 -7.06
N MET A 318 -9.74 -0.63 -7.49
CA MET A 318 -9.70 -2.05 -7.15
C MET A 318 -8.56 -2.81 -7.83
N GLY A 319 -8.25 -2.47 -9.09
CA GLY A 319 -7.29 -3.24 -9.91
C GLY A 319 -7.73 -4.69 -10.15
N SER A 320 -6.86 -5.48 -10.79
CA SER A 320 -7.08 -6.92 -10.96
C SER A 320 -6.60 -7.72 -9.74
N LEU A 321 -7.02 -8.99 -9.64
CA LEU A 321 -6.63 -9.83 -8.50
C LEU A 321 -5.12 -10.12 -8.47
N ASP A 322 -4.50 -10.27 -9.64
CA ASP A 322 -3.06 -10.46 -9.82
C ASP A 322 -2.23 -9.19 -9.57
N GLU A 323 -2.86 -8.01 -9.56
CA GLU A 323 -2.22 -6.76 -9.07
C GLU A 323 -2.27 -6.64 -7.54
N ARG A 324 -3.18 -7.37 -6.90
CA ARG A 324 -3.39 -7.36 -5.44
C ARG A 324 -2.65 -8.48 -4.72
N CYS A 325 -2.65 -9.68 -5.29
CA CYS A 325 -2.22 -10.90 -4.64
C CYS A 325 -1.30 -11.70 -5.57
N PHE A 326 -0.02 -11.81 -5.21
CA PHE A 326 0.98 -12.53 -6.02
C PHE A 326 2.21 -12.90 -5.19
N VAL A 327 3.00 -13.85 -5.71
CA VAL A 327 4.36 -14.12 -5.22
C VAL A 327 5.32 -13.24 -6.04
N PHE A 328 6.21 -12.52 -5.36
CA PHE A 328 7.21 -11.71 -6.04
C PHE A 328 8.04 -12.57 -7.01
N PRO A 329 8.31 -12.11 -8.24
CA PRO A 329 9.07 -12.89 -9.19
C PRO A 329 10.51 -13.05 -8.70
N HIS A 330 11.05 -14.27 -8.82
CA HIS A 330 12.47 -14.49 -8.57
C HIS A 330 13.28 -13.74 -9.64
N ARG A 331 14.14 -12.82 -9.19
CA ARG A 331 15.08 -12.10 -10.03
C ARG A 331 16.42 -12.80 -9.91
N GLY A 332 16.65 -13.82 -10.75
CA GLY A 332 17.89 -14.61 -10.72
C GLY A 332 19.15 -13.73 -10.78
N GLU A 333 20.27 -14.25 -10.29
CA GLU A 333 21.58 -13.62 -10.46
C GLU A 333 21.87 -13.49 -11.97
N ARG A 334 22.15 -12.28 -12.45
CA ARG A 334 22.55 -12.05 -13.86
C ARG A 334 24.03 -12.26 -14.06
#